data_AF-A0A971JJZ7-F1
#
_entry.id   AF-A0A971JJZ7-F1
#
_cell.length_a   1.000
_cell.length_b   1.000
_cell.length_c   1.000
_cell.angle_alpha   90.00
_cell.angle_beta   90.00
_cell.angle_gamma   90.00
#
_symmetry.space_group_name_H-M   'P 1'
#
loop_
_entity.id
_entity.type
_entity.pdbx_description
1 polymer ?
#
loop_
_entity_poly.entity_id
_entity_poly.type
_entity_poly.pdbx_seq_one_letter_code
_entity_poly.pdbx_strand_id
1 'polypeptide(L)'
;MDDRGDKLAAGATRTVEKPPKLSHGAKVKRGQLTAVQQGRYGTGPAPYGYRRGPDESKPLVIDDREAEVVRTIFREYITTKSTGKVVNYLHSRSIQTRKGNKWSRQAIAIILSNRTYRGRVSYGEVETEGLHEPIIEPALFYKANAIKERKRRNRQHVQEALAED
;
A
#
# COMPACT_ATOMS: atom_id res chain seq x y z
N MET A 1 -59.23 -23.07 -53.99
CA MET A 1 -58.99 -22.62 -52.60
C MET A 1 -57.56 -23.00 -52.30
N ASP A 2 -56.62 -22.17 -52.72
CA ASP A 2 -55.19 -22.40 -52.51
C ASP A 2 -54.78 -21.55 -51.32
N ASP A 3 -54.59 -22.21 -50.19
CA ASP A 3 -54.29 -21.60 -48.90
C ASP A 3 -52.96 -22.22 -48.40
N ARG A 4 -52.03 -21.31 -48.04
CA ARG A 4 -50.85 -21.50 -47.15
C ARG A 4 -49.63 -22.23 -47.77
N GLY A 5 -48.40 -21.79 -47.53
CA GLY A 5 -47.92 -20.82 -46.56
C GLY A 5 -46.43 -20.50 -46.74
N ASP A 6 -46.15 -19.23 -46.47
CA ASP A 6 -44.99 -18.63 -45.80
C ASP A 6 -43.88 -19.55 -45.26
N LYS A 7 -42.62 -19.17 -45.55
CA LYS A 7 -41.49 -18.93 -44.61
C LYS A 7 -40.13 -19.35 -45.16
N LEU A 8 -39.42 -18.42 -45.79
CA LEU A 8 -37.95 -18.43 -45.83
C LEU A 8 -37.45 -17.51 -44.71
N ALA A 9 -37.30 -18.08 -43.51
CA ALA A 9 -36.66 -17.39 -42.39
C ALA A 9 -35.15 -17.30 -42.66
N ALA A 10 -34.66 -16.08 -42.90
CA ALA A 10 -33.24 -15.78 -42.96
C ALA A 10 -32.57 -16.16 -41.64
N GLY A 11 -31.71 -17.18 -41.67
CA GLY A 11 -30.86 -17.56 -40.56
C GLY A 11 -29.80 -16.49 -40.31
N ALA A 12 -30.12 -15.51 -39.46
CA ALA A 12 -29.12 -14.62 -38.90
C ALA A 12 -28.24 -15.43 -37.93
N THR A 13 -27.07 -15.85 -38.40
CA THR A 13 -26.01 -16.38 -37.54
C THR A 13 -25.64 -15.29 -36.55
N ARG A 14 -26.08 -15.45 -35.30
CA ARG A 14 -25.73 -14.57 -34.20
C ARG A 14 -24.25 -14.81 -33.87
N THR A 15 -23.35 -14.09 -34.53
CA THR A 15 -21.92 -14.08 -34.21
C THR A 15 -21.79 -13.53 -32.79
N VAL A 16 -21.61 -14.43 -31.82
CA VAL A 16 -21.22 -14.05 -30.46
C VAL A 16 -19.80 -13.50 -30.55
N GLU A 17 -19.67 -12.17 -30.62
CA GLU A 17 -18.38 -11.50 -30.51
C GLU A 17 -17.72 -11.92 -29.20
N LYS A 18 -16.59 -12.61 -29.32
CA LYS A 18 -15.81 -13.03 -28.16
C LYS A 18 -15.30 -11.76 -27.46
N PRO A 19 -15.55 -11.59 -26.14
CA PRO A 19 -15.14 -10.37 -25.47
C PRO A 19 -13.62 -10.18 -25.59
N PRO A 20 -13.15 -8.93 -25.73
CA PRO A 20 -11.75 -8.63 -25.98
C PRO A 20 -10.87 -9.22 -24.88
N LYS A 21 -9.79 -9.90 -25.29
CA LYS A 21 -8.81 -10.47 -24.36
C LYS A 21 -8.10 -9.32 -23.63
N LEU A 22 -8.19 -9.30 -22.30
CA LEU A 22 -7.47 -8.34 -21.46
C LEU A 22 -5.95 -8.42 -21.70
N SER A 23 -5.28 -7.26 -21.72
CA SER A 23 -3.82 -7.18 -21.79
C SER A 23 -3.15 -7.78 -20.54
N HIS A 24 -1.88 -8.16 -20.62
CA HIS A 24 -1.14 -8.69 -19.47
C HIS A 24 -1.15 -7.71 -18.28
N GLY A 25 -0.91 -6.41 -18.54
CA GLY A 25 -0.98 -5.37 -17.51
C GLY A 25 -2.37 -5.24 -16.88
N ALA A 26 -3.43 -5.29 -17.69
CA ALA A 26 -4.81 -5.25 -17.17
C ALA A 26 -5.14 -6.46 -16.29
N LYS A 27 -4.64 -7.65 -16.65
CA LYS A 27 -4.78 -8.87 -15.84
C LYS A 27 -4.06 -8.75 -14.50
N VAL A 28 -2.82 -8.24 -14.50
CA VAL A 28 -2.05 -8.01 -13.26
C VAL A 28 -2.76 -7.02 -12.34
N LYS A 29 -3.22 -5.87 -12.87
CA LYS A 29 -3.97 -4.88 -12.10
C LYS A 29 -5.23 -5.47 -11.47
N ARG A 30 -6.00 -6.24 -12.25
CA ARG A 30 -7.21 -6.91 -11.75
C ARG A 30 -6.88 -7.90 -10.64
N GLY A 31 -5.83 -8.72 -10.80
CA GLY A 31 -5.40 -9.66 -9.77
C GLY A 31 -4.98 -8.98 -8.46
N GLN A 32 -4.22 -7.88 -8.55
CA GLN A 32 -3.81 -7.09 -7.38
C GLN A 32 -5.01 -6.45 -6.67
N LEU A 33 -5.95 -5.91 -7.43
CA LEU A 33 -7.19 -5.36 -6.89
C LEU A 33 -8.00 -6.43 -6.15
N THR A 34 -8.21 -7.60 -6.77
CA THR A 34 -8.93 -8.73 -6.15
C THR A 34 -8.22 -9.22 -4.88
N ALA A 35 -6.90 -9.30 -4.87
CA ALA A 35 -6.14 -9.68 -3.69
C ALA A 35 -6.36 -8.70 -2.52
N VAL A 36 -6.27 -7.39 -2.77
CA VAL A 36 -6.50 -6.35 -1.74
C VAL A 36 -7.95 -6.36 -1.25
N GLN A 37 -8.93 -6.57 -2.12
CA GLN A 37 -10.34 -6.70 -1.72
C GLN A 37 -10.56 -7.87 -0.76
N GLN A 38 -9.73 -8.92 -0.84
CA GLN A 38 -9.75 -10.07 0.07
C GLN A 38 -8.77 -9.93 1.25
N GLY A 39 -8.22 -8.75 1.49
CA GLY A 39 -7.28 -8.49 2.58
C GLY A 39 -5.87 -9.07 2.37
N ARG A 40 -5.59 -9.62 1.18
CA ARG A 40 -4.31 -10.25 0.86
C ARG A 40 -3.28 -9.20 0.44
N TYR A 41 -2.08 -9.26 1.03
CA TYR A 41 -0.97 -8.39 0.61
C TYR A 41 -0.42 -8.84 -0.75
N GLY A 42 -0.95 -8.26 -1.82
CA GLY A 42 -0.60 -8.60 -3.21
C GLY A 42 0.37 -7.62 -3.89
N THR A 43 0.88 -6.61 -3.19
CA THR A 43 1.54 -5.46 -3.83
C THR A 43 3.05 -5.43 -3.56
N GLY A 44 3.84 -5.92 -4.53
CA GLY A 44 5.30 -5.77 -4.52
C GLY A 44 6.04 -6.55 -3.41
N PRO A 45 7.27 -6.19 -3.04
CA PRO A 45 8.03 -6.88 -1.99
C PRO A 45 7.38 -6.74 -0.60
N ALA A 46 7.67 -7.69 0.31
CA ALA A 46 7.26 -7.57 1.71
C ALA A 46 7.90 -6.32 2.35
N PRO A 47 7.13 -5.47 3.05
CA PRO A 47 7.66 -4.29 3.72
C PRO A 47 8.72 -4.68 4.77
N TYR A 48 9.58 -3.74 5.12
CA TYR A 48 10.54 -3.93 6.22
C TYR A 48 9.79 -4.23 7.52
N GLY A 49 10.23 -5.18 8.34
CA GLY A 49 9.45 -5.67 9.49
C GLY A 49 8.53 -6.84 9.19
N TYR A 50 8.33 -7.17 7.91
CA TYR A 50 7.57 -8.35 7.48
C TYR A 50 8.35 -9.23 6.50
N ARG A 51 8.06 -10.53 6.50
CA ARG A 51 8.40 -11.48 5.44
C ARG A 51 7.15 -11.90 4.69
N ARG A 52 7.35 -12.46 3.48
CA ARG A 52 6.28 -13.19 2.80
C ARG A 52 5.89 -14.38 3.67
N GLY A 53 4.61 -14.50 3.96
CA GLY A 53 4.13 -15.64 4.70
C GLY A 53 3.95 -16.87 3.80
N PRO A 54 3.52 -17.99 4.39
CA PRO A 54 3.54 -19.30 3.73
C PRO A 54 2.52 -19.42 2.59
N ASP A 55 1.42 -18.67 2.65
CA ASP A 55 0.30 -18.78 1.74
C ASP A 55 -0.54 -17.50 1.69
N GLU A 56 -1.66 -17.56 0.96
CA GLU A 56 -2.58 -16.44 0.75
C GLU A 56 -3.39 -16.06 1.99
N SER A 57 -3.60 -16.99 2.93
CA SER A 57 -4.32 -16.77 4.18
C SER A 57 -3.48 -16.03 5.22
N LYS A 58 -2.16 -16.27 5.20
CA LYS A 58 -1.17 -15.51 5.99
C LYS A 58 -0.15 -14.87 5.05
N PRO A 59 -0.52 -13.80 4.31
CA PRO A 59 0.30 -13.27 3.21
C PRO A 59 1.58 -12.55 3.67
N LEU A 60 1.60 -12.09 4.93
CA LEU A 60 2.77 -11.51 5.59
C LEU A 60 2.90 -12.08 6.99
N VAL A 61 4.15 -12.30 7.42
CA VAL A 61 4.52 -12.69 8.78
C VAL A 61 5.50 -11.68 9.34
N ILE A 62 5.42 -11.41 10.65
CA ILE A 62 6.29 -10.46 11.33
C ILE A 62 7.72 -11.02 11.38
N ASP A 63 8.70 -10.15 11.07
CA ASP A 63 10.11 -10.38 11.37
C ASP A 63 10.43 -9.60 12.65
N ASP A 64 10.57 -10.28 13.80
CA ASP A 64 10.63 -9.60 15.10
C ASP A 64 11.75 -8.56 15.21
N ARG A 65 12.91 -8.87 14.62
CA ARG A 65 14.08 -7.97 14.66
C ARG A 65 13.81 -6.71 13.85
N GLU A 66 13.30 -6.85 12.64
CA GLU A 66 12.99 -5.69 11.80
C GLU A 66 11.74 -4.94 12.30
N ALA A 67 10.76 -5.66 12.87
CA ALA A 67 9.55 -5.07 13.44
C ALA A 67 9.87 -4.17 14.63
N GLU A 68 10.84 -4.55 15.47
CA GLU A 68 11.28 -3.68 16.57
C GLU A 68 11.95 -2.40 16.07
N VAL A 69 12.66 -2.46 14.95
CA VAL A 69 13.19 -1.27 14.29
C VAL A 69 12.04 -0.40 13.75
N VAL A 70 10.97 -0.98 13.20
CA VAL A 70 9.77 -0.23 12.79
C VAL A 70 9.11 0.45 14.00
N ARG A 71 8.92 -0.26 15.12
CA ARG A 71 8.38 0.33 16.37
C ARG A 71 9.24 1.48 16.85
N THR A 72 10.56 1.31 16.82
CA THR A 72 11.53 2.35 17.16
C THR A 72 11.40 3.57 16.24
N ILE A 73 11.26 3.37 14.93
CA ILE A 73 11.05 4.47 13.96
C ILE A 73 9.82 5.30 14.31
N PHE A 74 8.69 4.65 14.62
CA PHE A 74 7.46 5.35 15.00
C PHE A 74 7.64 6.13 16.32
N ARG A 75 8.23 5.51 17.35
CA ARG A 75 8.49 6.17 18.65
C ARG A 75 9.40 7.38 18.49
N GLU A 76 10.56 7.21 17.86
CA GLU A 76 11.54 8.27 17.64
C GLU A 76 10.97 9.40 16.79
N TYR A 77 10.16 9.09 15.78
CA TYR A 77 9.52 10.12 14.97
C TYR A 77 8.49 10.92 15.77
N ILE A 78 7.67 10.28 16.61
CA ILE A 78 6.69 10.96 17.45
C ILE A 78 7.39 11.92 18.42
N THR A 79 8.50 11.50 19.01
CA THR A 79 9.31 12.31 19.93
C THR A 79 10.01 13.46 19.23
N THR A 80 10.82 13.15 18.21
CA THR A 80 11.71 14.12 17.56
C THR A 80 11.00 14.98 16.52
N LYS A 81 9.86 14.50 16.00
CA LYS A 81 9.09 15.08 14.90
C LYS A 81 9.94 15.25 13.63
N SER A 82 11.06 14.55 13.47
CA SER A 82 12.02 14.79 12.38
C SER A 82 12.56 13.47 11.81
N THR A 83 12.29 13.22 10.53
CA THR A 83 12.85 12.03 9.83
C THR A 83 14.37 12.03 9.81
N GLY A 84 15.02 13.20 9.79
CA GLY A 84 16.49 13.29 9.87
C GLY A 84 17.02 12.88 11.25
N LYS A 85 16.34 13.25 12.34
CA LYS A 85 16.73 12.81 13.69
C LYS A 85 16.56 11.30 13.87
N VAL A 86 15.51 10.72 13.29
CA VAL A 86 15.30 9.26 13.26
C VAL A 86 16.44 8.57 12.50
N VAL A 87 16.83 9.09 11.33
CA VAL A 87 17.98 8.55 10.56
C VAL A 87 19.26 8.58 11.41
N ASN A 88 19.57 9.72 12.03
CA ASN A 88 20.75 9.84 12.88
C ASN A 88 20.72 8.86 14.06
N TYR A 89 19.56 8.67 14.69
CA TYR A 89 19.35 7.71 15.77
C TYR A 89 19.65 6.26 15.33
N LEU A 90 19.19 5.87 14.14
CA LEU A 90 19.43 4.53 13.60
C LEU A 90 20.90 4.34 13.23
N HIS A 91 21.53 5.36 12.63
CA HIS A 91 22.94 5.33 12.25
C HIS A 91 23.86 5.27 13.46
N SER A 92 23.58 6.01 14.53
CA SER A 92 24.40 5.98 15.76
C SER A 92 24.36 4.63 16.48
N ARG A 93 23.39 3.78 16.16
CA ARG A 93 23.25 2.41 16.67
C ARG A 93 23.64 1.34 15.63
N SER A 94 24.23 1.74 14.51
CA SER A 94 24.62 0.86 13.42
C SER A 94 23.46 -0.01 12.88
N ILE A 95 22.22 0.48 13.00
CA ILE A 95 21.04 -0.23 12.49
C ILE A 95 20.94 0.01 10.99
N GLN A 96 20.96 -1.08 10.22
CA GLN A 96 20.90 -1.07 8.77
C GLN A 96 19.58 -1.65 8.25
N THR A 97 19.27 -1.37 6.99
CA THR A 97 18.14 -2.00 6.30
C THR A 97 18.41 -3.49 6.08
N ARG A 98 17.38 -4.25 5.68
CA ARG A 98 17.48 -5.69 5.35
C ARG A 98 18.61 -6.03 4.36
N LYS A 99 18.96 -5.11 3.47
CA LYS A 99 20.04 -5.27 2.47
C LYS A 99 21.39 -4.71 2.93
N GLY A 100 21.55 -4.32 4.20
CA GLY A 100 22.77 -3.71 4.73
C GLY A 100 22.95 -2.22 4.38
N ASN A 101 22.00 -1.60 3.68
CA ASN A 101 22.10 -0.18 3.32
C ASN A 101 21.84 0.76 4.50
N LYS A 102 22.43 1.96 4.45
CA LYS A 102 22.13 3.07 5.36
C LYS A 102 20.69 3.58 5.16
N TRP A 103 20.07 4.02 6.25
CA TRP A 103 18.75 4.64 6.23
C TRP A 103 18.76 6.03 5.58
N SER A 104 17.73 6.32 4.79
CA SER A 104 17.47 7.65 4.22
C SER A 104 16.19 8.25 4.79
N ARG A 105 16.06 9.59 4.73
CA ARG A 105 14.83 10.28 5.19
C ARG A 105 13.60 9.81 4.41
N GLN A 106 13.77 9.48 3.13
CA GLN A 106 12.71 8.95 2.28
C GLN A 106 12.26 7.58 2.75
N ALA A 107 13.18 6.67 3.09
CA ALA A 107 12.84 5.35 3.60
C ALA A 107 12.03 5.46 4.91
N ILE A 108 12.43 6.35 5.82
CA ILE A 108 11.67 6.62 7.06
C ILE A 108 10.27 7.19 6.74
N ALA A 109 10.18 8.14 5.79
CA ALA A 109 8.90 8.72 5.40
C ALA A 109 7.93 7.69 4.77
N ILE A 110 8.46 6.74 3.99
CA ILE A 110 7.68 5.62 3.43
C ILE A 110 7.17 4.73 4.57
N ILE A 111 8.02 4.40 5.55
CA ILE A 111 7.60 3.56 6.69
C ILE A 111 6.46 4.22 7.47
N LEU A 112 6.60 5.50 7.81
CA LEU A 112 5.62 6.24 8.60
C LEU A 112 4.25 6.37 7.91
N SER A 113 4.19 6.24 6.58
CA SER A 113 2.94 6.35 5.81
C SER A 113 2.41 5.03 5.29
N ASN A 114 3.16 3.93 5.43
CA ASN A 114 2.71 2.63 4.96
C ASN A 114 1.66 2.04 5.91
N ARG A 115 0.43 1.97 5.44
CA ARG A 115 -0.74 1.52 6.21
C ARG A 115 -0.68 0.02 6.57
N THR A 116 0.20 -0.75 5.92
CA THR A 116 0.48 -2.15 6.28
C THR A 116 0.90 -2.29 7.74
N TYR A 117 1.60 -1.30 8.30
CA TYR A 117 2.01 -1.36 9.71
C TYR A 117 0.86 -1.28 10.71
N ARG A 118 -0.31 -0.77 10.30
CA ARG A 118 -1.54 -0.75 11.11
C ARG A 118 -2.59 -1.78 10.64
N GLY A 119 -2.17 -2.83 9.94
CA GLY A 119 -3.07 -3.93 9.53
C GLY A 119 -3.95 -3.63 8.31
N ARG A 120 -3.53 -2.72 7.42
CA ARG A 120 -4.31 -2.38 6.20
C ARG A 120 -3.54 -2.72 4.94
N VAL A 121 -4.25 -3.15 3.90
CA VAL A 121 -3.71 -3.35 2.55
C VAL A 121 -4.41 -2.44 1.56
N SER A 122 -3.70 -1.97 0.54
CA SER A 122 -4.27 -1.01 -0.43
C SER A 122 -3.73 -1.21 -1.84
N TYR A 123 -4.57 -0.93 -2.83
CA TYR A 123 -4.22 -0.88 -4.24
C TYR A 123 -5.08 0.15 -4.98
N GLY A 124 -4.45 1.15 -5.60
CA GLY A 124 -5.18 2.29 -6.15
C GLY A 124 -5.95 3.02 -5.05
N GLU A 125 -7.25 3.17 -5.24
CA GLU A 125 -8.16 3.82 -4.29
C GLU A 125 -8.77 2.85 -3.27
N VAL A 126 -8.58 1.54 -3.44
CA VAL A 126 -9.14 0.52 -2.55
C VAL A 126 -8.21 0.28 -1.37
N GLU A 127 -8.77 0.31 -0.16
CA GLU A 127 -8.12 -0.06 1.09
C GLU A 127 -9.01 -1.00 1.91
N THR A 128 -8.45 -2.13 2.34
CA THR A 128 -9.14 -3.17 3.12
C THR A 128 -8.35 -3.50 4.37
N GLU A 129 -9.00 -4.14 5.34
CA GLU A 129 -8.30 -4.81 6.43
C GLU A 129 -7.41 -5.93 5.88
N GLY A 130 -6.16 -5.99 6.35
CA GLY A 130 -5.20 -6.99 5.94
C GLY A 130 -5.34 -8.26 6.77
N LEU A 131 -5.01 -9.41 6.18
CA LEU A 131 -4.94 -10.69 6.88
C LEU A 131 -3.68 -10.86 7.75
N HIS A 132 -2.80 -9.87 7.77
CA HIS A 132 -1.55 -9.90 8.52
C HIS A 132 -1.67 -9.18 9.86
N GLU A 133 -0.87 -9.63 10.83
CA GLU A 133 -0.80 -9.02 12.16
C GLU A 133 -0.16 -7.62 12.08
N PRO A 134 -0.73 -6.58 12.71
CA PRO A 134 -0.17 -5.24 12.71
C PRO A 134 1.06 -5.12 13.62
N ILE A 135 2.13 -4.46 13.13
CA ILE A 135 3.32 -4.14 13.95
C ILE A 135 3.08 -2.92 14.85
N ILE A 136 2.23 -1.98 14.41
CA ILE A 136 2.01 -0.69 15.06
C ILE A 136 0.53 -0.53 15.39
N GLU A 137 0.25 -0.13 16.63
CA GLU A 137 -1.10 0.23 17.04
C GLU A 137 -1.65 1.38 16.19
N PRO A 138 -2.94 1.33 15.79
CA PRO A 138 -3.56 2.38 14.99
C PRO A 138 -3.37 3.79 15.59
N ALA A 139 -3.47 3.93 16.91
CA ALA A 139 -3.28 5.20 17.61
C ALA A 139 -1.90 5.83 17.37
N LEU A 140 -0.83 5.04 17.43
CA LEU A 140 0.53 5.52 17.17
C LEU A 140 0.71 5.93 15.69
N PHE A 141 0.10 5.17 14.78
CA PHE A 141 0.14 5.48 13.35
C PHE A 141 -0.56 6.82 13.05
N TYR A 142 -1.76 7.02 13.59
CA TYR A 142 -2.50 8.27 13.41
C TYR A 142 -1.78 9.46 14.06
N LYS A 143 -1.19 9.27 15.24
CA LYS A 143 -0.38 10.31 15.92
C LYS A 143 0.80 10.75 15.06
N ALA A 144 1.55 9.80 14.48
CA ALA A 144 2.65 10.11 13.58
C ALA A 144 2.18 10.88 12.34
N ASN A 145 1.08 10.45 11.70
CA ASN A 145 0.57 11.13 10.52
C ASN A 145 0.01 12.53 10.82
N ALA A 146 -0.62 12.75 11.98
CA ALA A 146 -1.07 14.08 12.39
C ALA A 146 0.10 15.08 12.51
N ILE A 147 1.25 14.64 13.05
CA ILE A 147 2.48 15.45 13.09
C ILE A 147 2.96 15.79 11.68
N LYS A 148 2.93 14.82 10.77
CA LYS A 148 3.35 14.97 9.37
C LYS A 148 2.45 15.98 8.63
N GLU A 149 1.14 15.85 8.75
CA GLU A 149 0.18 16.76 8.10
C GLU A 149 0.26 18.17 8.65
N ARG A 150 0.40 18.35 9.96
CA ARG A 150 0.64 19.68 10.54
C ARG A 150 1.89 20.33 9.95
N LYS A 151 2.98 19.58 9.84
CA LYS A 151 4.22 20.08 9.22
C LYS A 151 4.08 20.38 7.72
N ARG A 152 3.20 19.68 7.01
CA ARG A 152 2.91 19.96 5.60
C ARG A 152 2.14 21.27 5.47
N ARG A 153 1.04 21.43 6.23
CA ARG A 153 0.23 22.66 6.25
C ARG A 153 1.05 23.89 6.63
N ASN A 154 1.87 23.81 7.69
CA ASN A 154 2.69 24.95 8.10
C ASN A 154 3.70 25.37 7.02
N ARG A 155 4.26 24.41 6.25
CA ARG A 155 5.19 24.73 5.16
C ARG A 155 4.47 25.39 3.99
N GLN A 156 3.28 24.90 3.65
CA GLN A 156 2.45 25.50 2.60
C GLN A 156 2.07 26.93 2.96
N HIS A 157 1.61 27.16 4.20
CA HIS A 157 1.25 28.50 4.67
C HIS A 157 2.43 29.50 4.64
N VAL A 158 3.64 29.04 5.03
CA VAL A 158 4.85 29.87 4.93
C VAL A 158 5.23 30.17 3.48
N GLN A 159 5.05 29.22 2.56
CA GLN A 159 5.33 29.42 1.14
C GLN A 159 4.34 30.39 0.49
N GLU A 160 3.06 30.33 0.86
CA GLU A 160 2.02 31.26 0.40
C GLU A 160 2.32 32.68 0.89
N ALA A 161 2.65 32.86 2.17
CA ALA A 161 3.01 34.18 2.72
C ALA A 161 4.24 34.82 2.07
N LEU A 162 5.26 34.03 1.69
CA LEU A 162 6.46 34.52 1.00
C LEU A 162 6.25 34.79 -0.51
N ALA A 163 5.13 34.34 -1.08
CA ALA A 163 4.79 34.57 -2.49
C ALA A 163 3.86 35.79 -2.67
N GLU A 164 3.30 36.30 -1.57
CA GLU A 164 2.42 37.48 -1.53
C GLU A 164 3.18 38.79 -1.18
N ASP A 165 4.43 38.68 -0.71
CA ASP A 165 5.40 39.77 -0.48
C ASP A 165 6.35 39.94 -1.69
#